data_AF-A0A537W1E5-F1
#
_entry.id   AF-A0A537W1E5-F1
#
_cell.length_a   1.000
_cell.length_b   1.000
_cell.length_c   1.000
_cell.angle_alpha   90.00
_cell.angle_beta   90.00
_cell.angle_gamma   90.00
#
_symmetry.space_group_name_H-M   'P 1'
#
loop_
_entity.id
_entity.type
_entity.pdbx_description
1 polymer ?
#
loop_
_entity_poly.entity_id
_entity_poly.type
_entity_poly.pdbx_seq_one_letter_code
_entity_poly.pdbx_strand_id
1 'polypeptide(L)'
;MGLFTTLLTLPLAPVRGAAWVAQQVAEEAERELYDESRLRRELLQLELDHDAGLVGEDEYAQRADALLEKIAQAREMTSGRDEISTSMEPGHG
;
A
#
# COMPACT_ATOMS: atom_id res chain seq x y z
N MET A 1 29.46 -23.10 -11.50
CA MET A 1 28.27 -23.54 -10.73
C MET A 1 28.48 -23.13 -9.28
N GLY A 2 27.80 -22.19 -8.64
CA GLY A 2 26.65 -21.34 -8.94
C GLY A 2 26.36 -20.61 -7.62
N LEU A 3 26.92 -19.41 -7.43
CA LEU A 3 26.82 -18.65 -6.17
C LEU A 3 25.48 -17.91 -6.01
N PHE A 4 24.46 -18.26 -6.81
CA PHE A 4 23.17 -17.56 -6.84
C PHE A 4 21.96 -18.43 -6.47
N THR A 5 22.12 -19.74 -6.20
CA THR A 5 20.97 -20.64 -5.94
C THR A 5 20.72 -20.91 -4.45
N THR A 6 21.62 -20.48 -3.55
CA THR A 6 21.52 -20.73 -2.10
C THR A 6 20.51 -19.81 -1.37
N LEU A 7 19.96 -18.78 -2.03
CA LEU A 7 19.08 -17.80 -1.38
C LEU A 7 17.57 -18.03 -1.52
N LEU A 8 17.11 -18.93 -2.40
CA LEU A 8 15.67 -19.21 -2.57
C LEU A 8 15.18 -20.45 -1.80
N THR A 9 16.08 -21.13 -1.08
CA THR A 9 15.79 -22.30 -0.23
C THR A 9 15.46 -21.95 1.23
N LEU A 10 15.09 -20.71 1.54
CA LEU A 10 14.55 -20.36 2.86
C LEU A 10 13.02 -20.59 2.87
N PRO A 11 12.49 -21.41 3.79
CA PRO A 11 11.07 -21.75 3.80
C PRO A 11 10.25 -20.51 4.16
N LEU A 12 9.10 -20.35 3.50
CA LEU A 12 8.13 -19.25 3.60
C LEU A 12 7.74 -18.89 5.05
N ALA A 13 8.55 -18.11 5.76
CA ALA A 13 8.32 -17.77 7.18
C ALA A 13 7.99 -16.29 7.51
N PRO A 14 8.19 -15.25 6.66
CA PRO A 14 7.90 -13.88 7.11
C PRO A 14 6.55 -13.32 6.61
N VAL A 15 5.69 -14.09 5.95
CA VAL A 15 4.42 -13.54 5.40
C VAL A 15 3.41 -13.17 6.50
N ARG A 16 3.57 -13.70 7.72
CA ARG A 16 2.81 -13.26 8.91
C ARG A 16 3.49 -12.14 9.70
N GLY A 17 4.80 -11.93 9.51
CA GLY A 17 5.56 -10.85 10.15
C GLY A 17 5.22 -9.48 9.55
N ALA A 18 5.04 -9.39 8.23
CA ALA A 18 4.69 -8.14 7.55
C ALA A 18 3.31 -7.59 7.99
N ALA A 19 2.33 -8.46 8.23
CA ALA A 19 1.00 -8.07 8.72
C ALA A 19 0.99 -7.62 10.20
N TRP A 20 1.95 -8.10 11.01
CA TRP A 20 2.08 -7.70 12.41
C TRP A 20 2.81 -6.36 12.55
N VAL A 21 3.84 -6.12 11.73
CA VAL A 21 4.54 -4.82 11.68
C VAL A 21 3.61 -3.71 11.16
N ALA A 22 2.68 -4.03 10.25
CA ALA A 22 1.67 -3.08 9.78
C ALA A 22 0.70 -2.60 10.89
N GLN A 23 0.47 -3.38 11.95
CA GLN A 23 -0.39 -2.98 13.07
C GLN A 23 0.29 -2.05 14.08
N GLN A 24 1.63 -2.04 14.15
CA GLN A 24 2.36 -1.19 15.10
C GLN A 24 2.55 0.26 14.62
N VAL A 25 2.20 0.56 13.37
CA VAL A 25 2.22 1.93 12.79
C VAL A 25 0.85 2.63 12.96
N ALA A 26 -0.17 1.93 13.46
CA ALA A 26 -1.57 2.32 13.33
C ALA A 26 -2.02 3.47 14.23
N GLU A 27 -1.46 3.66 15.44
CA GLU A 27 -2.19 4.42 16.47
C GLU A 27 -2.29 5.94 16.22
N GLU A 28 -1.44 6.57 15.39
CA GLU A 28 -1.45 8.04 15.21
C GLU A 28 -1.82 8.55 13.80
N ALA A 29 -1.98 7.65 12.82
CA ALA A 29 -2.24 7.97 11.40
C ALA A 29 -3.43 7.18 10.81
N GLU A 30 -4.33 6.74 11.68
CA GLU A 30 -5.18 5.57 11.48
C GLU A 30 -6.26 5.73 10.39
N ARG A 31 -6.79 6.93 10.17
CA ARG A 31 -7.88 7.14 9.18
C ARG A 31 -7.38 7.17 7.74
N GLU A 32 -6.41 8.00 7.43
CA GLU A 32 -5.92 8.18 6.05
C GLU A 32 -5.23 6.90 5.54
N LEU A 33 -4.42 6.24 6.38
CA LEU A 33 -3.80 4.96 6.05
C LEU A 33 -4.83 3.85 5.86
N TYR A 34 -5.94 3.89 6.61
CA TYR A 34 -7.02 2.93 6.46
C TYR A 34 -7.76 3.10 5.12
N ASP A 35 -7.94 4.35 4.67
CA ASP A 35 -8.54 4.68 3.38
C ASP A 35 -7.65 4.23 2.21
N GLU A 36 -6.35 4.55 2.24
CA GLU A 36 -5.38 4.05 1.25
C GLU A 36 -5.34 2.51 1.21
N SER A 37 -5.31 1.87 2.38
CA SER A 37 -5.31 0.41 2.50
C SER A 37 -6.60 -0.23 1.98
N ARG A 38 -7.75 0.44 2.11
CA ARG A 38 -9.02 -0.02 1.50
C ARG A 38 -8.93 0.02 -0.02
N LEU A 39 -8.51 1.13 -0.59
CA LEU A 39 -8.43 1.31 -2.04
C LEU A 39 -7.47 0.29 -2.69
N ARG A 40 -6.34 -0.02 -2.04
CA ARG A 40 -5.43 -1.09 -2.50
C ARG A 40 -6.08 -2.47 -2.50
N ARG A 41 -6.88 -2.80 -1.49
CA ARG A 41 -7.60 -4.08 -1.45
C ARG A 41 -8.66 -4.17 -2.54
N GLU A 42 -9.33 -3.06 -2.82
CA GLU A 42 -10.33 -2.99 -3.90
C GLU A 42 -9.67 -3.18 -5.28
N LEU A 43 -8.50 -2.57 -5.51
CA LEU A 43 -7.73 -2.77 -6.74
C LEU A 43 -7.30 -4.23 -6.92
N LEU A 44 -6.82 -4.88 -5.85
CA LEU A 44 -6.46 -6.30 -5.88
C LEU A 44 -7.67 -7.20 -6.21
N GLN A 45 -8.83 -6.90 -5.64
CA GLN A 45 -10.05 -7.65 -5.94
C GLN A 45 -10.46 -7.49 -7.41
N LEU A 46 -10.36 -6.27 -7.95
CA LEU A 46 -10.64 -5.98 -9.35
C LEU A 46 -9.70 -6.76 -10.30
N GLU A 47 -8.43 -6.89 -9.95
CA GLU A 47 -7.45 -7.71 -10.69
C GLU A 47 -7.83 -9.21 -10.67
N LEU A 48 -8.19 -9.74 -9.50
CA LEU A 48 -8.66 -11.13 -9.39
C LEU A 48 -9.94 -11.39 -10.20
N ASP A 49 -10.87 -10.43 -10.22
CA ASP A 49 -12.11 -10.54 -10.98
C ASP A 49 -11.84 -10.47 -12.50
N HIS A 50 -10.84 -9.68 -12.93
CA HIS A 50 -10.38 -9.65 -14.33
C HIS A 50 -9.73 -10.97 -14.74
N ASP A 51 -8.81 -11.50 -13.91
CA ASP A 51 -8.16 -12.80 -14.13
C ASP A 51 -9.18 -13.96 -14.17
N ALA A 52 -10.25 -13.87 -13.38
CA ALA A 52 -11.35 -14.82 -13.39
C ALA A 52 -12.28 -14.67 -14.62
N GLY A 53 -12.07 -13.65 -15.46
CA GLY A 53 -12.92 -13.31 -16.61
C GLY A 53 -14.29 -12.75 -16.23
N LEU A 54 -14.47 -12.32 -14.97
CA LEU A 54 -15.70 -11.68 -14.49
C LEU A 54 -15.76 -10.19 -14.89
N VAL A 55 -14.59 -9.58 -15.11
CA VAL A 55 -14.43 -8.20 -15.57
C VAL A 55 -13.66 -8.18 -16.88
N GLY A 56 -14.20 -7.52 -17.91
CA GLY A 56 -13.52 -7.36 -19.20
C GLY A 56 -12.36 -6.38 -19.15
N GLU A 57 -11.47 -6.41 -20.14
CA GLU A 57 -10.26 -5.56 -20.22
C GLU A 57 -10.59 -4.05 -20.16
N ASP A 58 -11.54 -3.57 -20.97
CA ASP A 58 -11.94 -2.16 -20.98
C ASP A 58 -12.54 -1.68 -19.64
N GLU A 59 -13.26 -2.57 -18.95
CA GLU A 59 -13.90 -2.28 -17.66
C GLU A 59 -12.87 -2.30 -16.53
N TYR A 60 -11.92 -3.25 -16.58
CA TYR A 60 -10.78 -3.32 -15.68
C TYR A 60 -9.94 -2.04 -15.79
N ALA A 61 -9.55 -1.64 -17.00
CA ALA A 61 -8.70 -0.48 -17.23
C ALA A 61 -9.33 0.81 -16.66
N GLN A 62 -10.60 1.06 -16.96
CA GLN A 62 -11.31 2.25 -16.47
C GLN A 62 -11.42 2.28 -14.94
N ARG A 63 -11.71 1.14 -14.31
CA ARG A 63 -11.86 1.05 -12.85
C ARG A 63 -10.51 1.09 -12.12
N ALA A 64 -9.49 0.43 -12.68
CA ALA A 64 -8.15 0.42 -12.15
C ALA A 64 -7.57 1.84 -12.14
N ASP A 65 -7.69 2.59 -13.24
CA ASP A 65 -7.26 3.98 -13.32
C ASP A 65 -7.94 4.86 -12.26
N ALA A 66 -9.25 4.74 -12.10
CA ALA A 66 -10.00 5.50 -11.10
C ALA A 66 -9.59 5.16 -9.66
N LEU A 67 -9.26 3.90 -9.37
CA LEU A 67 -8.77 3.48 -8.06
C LEU A 67 -7.34 3.96 -7.80
N LEU A 68 -6.46 3.87 -8.80
CA LEU A 68 -5.08 4.34 -8.74
C LEU A 68 -5.01 5.85 -8.52
N GLU A 69 -5.87 6.62 -9.17
CA GLU A 69 -5.97 8.07 -8.96
C GLU A 69 -6.34 8.41 -7.51
N LYS A 70 -7.33 7.71 -6.93
CA LYS A 70 -7.71 7.91 -5.52
C LYS A 70 -6.59 7.54 -4.56
N ILE A 71 -5.83 6.48 -4.85
CA ILE A 71 -4.67 6.08 -4.05
C ILE A 71 -3.59 7.16 -4.10
N ALA A 72 -3.34 7.75 -5.28
CA ALA A 72 -2.39 8.84 -5.42
C ALA A 72 -2.82 10.07 -4.59
N GLN A 73 -4.09 10.45 -4.66
CA GLN A 73 -4.64 11.58 -3.87
C GLN A 73 -4.52 11.34 -2.35
N ALA A 74 -4.87 10.14 -1.87
CA ALA A 74 -4.75 9.80 -0.45
C ALA A 74 -3.30 9.87 0.05
N ARG A 75 -2.33 9.52 -0.82
CA ARG A 75 -0.91 9.60 -0.51
C ARG A 75 -0.40 11.03 -0.45
N GLU A 76 -0.81 11.89 -1.38
CA GLU A 76 -0.46 13.32 -1.38
C GLU A 76 -0.95 14.02 -0.11
N MET A 77 -2.16 13.67 0.37
CA MET A 77 -2.70 14.19 1.63
C MET A 77 -1.86 13.78 2.86
N THR A 78 -1.26 12.59 2.82
CA THR A 78 -0.39 12.11 3.90
C THR A 78 0.94 12.87 3.88
N SER A 79 1.63 12.95 2.73
CA SER A 79 2.93 13.63 2.62
C SER A 79 2.86 15.14 2.88
N GLY A 80 1.78 15.83 2.50
CA GLY A 80 1.60 17.25 2.80
C GLY A 80 1.46 17.57 4.29
N ARG A 81 1.14 16.56 5.14
CA ARG A 81 1.04 16.72 6.60
C ARG A 81 2.41 16.58 7.28
N ASP A 82 3.28 15.72 6.77
CA ASP A 82 4.63 15.50 7.31
C ASP A 82 5.51 16.75 7.22
N GLU A 83 5.39 17.53 6.13
CA GLU A 83 6.15 18.78 5.93
C GLU A 83 5.74 19.93 6.87
N ILE A 84 4.47 19.96 7.32
CA ILE A 84 3.96 20.97 8.26
C ILE A 84 4.45 20.66 9.68
N SER A 85 4.54 19.38 10.06
CA SER A 85 5.08 18.95 11.35
C SER A 85 6.60 19.18 11.47
N THR A 86 7.37 19.00 10.39
CA THR A 86 8.85 19.22 10.46
C THR A 86 9.25 20.69 10.53
N SER A 87 8.43 21.61 10.03
CA SER A 87 8.70 23.07 10.12
C SER A 87 8.38 23.69 11.47
N MET A 88 7.84 22.92 12.43
CA MET A 88 7.51 23.38 13.77
C MET A 88 8.40 22.72 14.84
N GLU A 89 9.71 22.64 14.61
CA GLU A 89 10.70 22.49 15.69
C GLU A 89 10.95 23.88 16.31
N PRO A 90 10.44 24.19 17.51
CA PRO A 90 10.86 25.39 18.22
C PRO A 90 12.33 25.20 18.60
N GLY A 91 13.19 26.11 18.13
CA GLY A 91 14.60 26.12 18.50
C GLY A 91 14.78 26.00 20.01
N HIS A 92 15.34 24.87 20.44
CA HIS A 92 15.90 24.73 21.77
C HIS A 92 17.15 25.60 21.84
N GLY A 93 16.98 26.80 22.39
CA GLY A 93 18.08 27.67 22.85
C GLY A 93 18.67 27.20 24.16
#